data_AF-A0A1Q3MMM3-F1
#
_entry.id   AF-A0A1Q3MMM3-F1
#
_cell.length_a   1.000
_cell.length_b   1.000
_cell.length_c   1.000
_cell.angle_alpha   90.00
_cell.angle_beta   90.00
_cell.angle_gamma   90.00
#
_symmetry.space_group_name_H-M   'P 1'
#
loop_
_entity.id
_entity.type
_entity.pdbx_description
1 polymer ?
#
loop_
_entity_poly.entity_id
_entity_poly.type
_entity_poly.pdbx_seq_one_letter_code
_entity_poly.pdbx_strand_id
1 'polypeptide(L)'
;MRRKDMGKVMIAVLWVALAASTVAQPSPSLGNRDSLEWAAMDSTVIVRGKIESVREGSNREAVIIATVVIDETLKGDVKGKLEFAIESTPPFDQANPFECWKKDRKELLLFLIKNGERPEAPDYSRFAPYGAHTGRITGNILVLDKADGIQAVRMDLTPLSSPEQILSMTRTVIKGAPSKPQMIRLPSAPSVLQQCLPGEWRGPAGLRLAVPLTDEMRTIVQKWQHSNVPEWQSLGNQTAALIKKSVASH
;
A
#
# COMPACT_ATOMS: atom_id res chain seq x y z
N MET A 1 53.26 28.32 -60.51
CA MET A 1 51.85 28.52 -60.09
C MET A 1 51.78 28.40 -58.57
N ARG A 2 51.35 29.46 -57.89
CA ARG A 2 51.53 29.67 -56.44
C ARG A 2 50.53 28.86 -55.61
N ARG A 3 51.05 28.22 -54.56
CA ARG A 3 50.31 27.73 -53.37
C ARG A 3 49.54 28.88 -52.70
N LYS A 4 48.38 28.57 -52.15
CA LYS A 4 47.86 29.20 -50.95
C LYS A 4 47.15 28.13 -50.10
N ASP A 5 47.86 27.72 -49.05
CA ASP A 5 47.26 27.21 -47.83
C ASP A 5 46.31 28.24 -47.24
N MET A 6 45.19 27.81 -46.67
CA MET A 6 44.62 28.34 -45.41
C MET A 6 43.30 27.64 -45.10
N GLY A 7 43.16 27.15 -43.87
CA GLY A 7 41.85 26.91 -43.27
C GLY A 7 41.62 25.52 -42.70
N LYS A 8 42.42 25.11 -41.72
CA LYS A 8 41.99 24.12 -40.73
C LYS A 8 40.77 24.69 -39.99
N VAL A 9 39.57 24.11 -40.16
CA VAL A 9 38.54 24.08 -39.10
C VAL A 9 37.85 22.71 -39.13
N MET A 10 38.38 21.89 -38.25
CA MET A 10 37.82 20.73 -37.58
C MET A 10 36.29 20.83 -37.34
N ILE A 11 35.50 19.93 -37.94
CA ILE A 11 34.17 19.56 -37.43
C ILE A 11 34.04 18.04 -37.55
N ALA A 12 34.65 17.35 -36.59
CA ALA A 12 34.24 16.01 -36.19
C ALA A 12 33.45 16.19 -34.89
N VAL A 13 32.12 16.28 -34.99
CA VAL A 13 31.24 16.18 -33.82
C VAL A 13 30.37 14.95 -34.01
N LEU A 14 31.01 13.82 -33.75
CA LEU A 14 30.41 12.52 -33.53
C LEU A 14 30.01 12.45 -32.05
N TRP A 15 28.90 13.05 -31.64
CA TRP A 15 28.25 12.79 -30.34
C TRP A 15 26.83 13.34 -30.36
N VAL A 16 25.86 12.54 -30.79
CA VAL A 16 24.49 12.69 -30.30
C VAL A 16 24.06 11.34 -29.76
N ALA A 17 24.15 11.29 -28.43
CA ALA A 17 23.52 10.38 -27.50
C ALA A 17 22.84 9.16 -28.12
N LEU A 18 23.43 8.00 -27.84
CA LEU A 18 22.68 6.80 -27.54
C LEU A 18 21.44 7.23 -26.74
N ALA A 19 20.28 7.23 -27.38
CA ALA A 19 19.02 7.21 -26.66
C ALA A 19 19.04 5.87 -25.94
N ALA A 20 19.64 5.86 -24.74
CA ALA A 20 19.33 4.90 -23.73
C ALA A 20 17.82 5.04 -23.58
N SER A 21 17.11 4.19 -24.31
CA SER A 21 15.76 3.80 -24.05
C SER A 21 15.84 3.22 -22.65
N THR A 22 15.81 4.10 -21.65
CA THR A 22 15.34 3.74 -20.33
C THR A 22 13.90 3.35 -20.61
N VAL A 23 13.74 2.08 -20.96
CA VAL A 23 12.57 1.32 -20.58
C VAL A 23 12.40 1.68 -19.11
N ALA A 24 11.53 2.65 -18.85
CA ALA A 24 11.05 2.94 -17.53
C ALA A 24 10.42 1.64 -17.11
N GLN A 25 11.20 0.81 -16.42
CA GLN A 25 10.70 -0.39 -15.81
C GLN A 25 9.56 0.10 -14.93
N PRO A 26 8.31 -0.33 -15.17
CA PRO A 26 7.21 0.09 -14.33
C PRO A 26 7.59 -0.30 -12.91
N SER A 27 7.87 0.69 -12.06
CA SER A 27 8.16 0.45 -10.67
C SER A 27 6.91 -0.22 -10.10
N PRO A 28 6.96 -1.51 -9.71
CA PRO A 28 5.77 -2.19 -9.28
C PRO A 28 5.35 -1.57 -7.94
N SER A 29 4.13 -1.01 -7.93
CA SER A 29 3.32 -0.62 -6.76
C SER A 29 3.43 0.78 -6.13
N LEU A 30 4.04 1.77 -6.78
CA LEU A 30 3.69 3.15 -6.44
C LEU A 30 2.22 3.39 -6.86
N GLY A 31 1.35 3.76 -5.92
CA GLY A 31 -0.07 4.04 -6.17
C GLY A 31 -1.04 2.90 -5.91
N ASN A 32 -0.61 1.64 -5.77
CA ASN A 32 -1.51 0.57 -5.35
C ASN A 32 -1.61 0.55 -3.82
N ARG A 33 -2.83 0.71 -3.30
CA ARG A 33 -3.12 0.70 -1.86
C ARG A 33 -4.36 -0.13 -1.59
N ASP A 34 -4.55 -0.45 -0.33
CA ASP A 34 -5.73 -1.14 0.14
C ASP A 34 -6.57 -0.17 0.96
N SER A 35 -7.89 -0.26 0.79
CA SER A 35 -8.82 0.43 1.67
C SER A 35 -8.70 -0.14 3.09
N LEU A 36 -9.04 0.66 4.10
CA LEU A 36 -9.12 0.18 5.47
C LEU A 36 -10.03 -1.04 5.58
N GLU A 37 -11.15 -1.03 4.85
CA GLU A 37 -12.09 -2.14 4.81
C GLU A 37 -11.45 -3.41 4.24
N TRP A 38 -10.76 -3.32 3.10
CA TRP A 38 -10.10 -4.49 2.51
C TRP A 38 -8.96 -5.03 3.40
N ALA A 39 -8.09 -4.16 3.91
CA ALA A 39 -6.99 -4.55 4.80
C ALA A 39 -7.52 -5.28 6.05
N ALA A 40 -8.60 -4.78 6.65
CA ALA A 40 -9.20 -5.39 7.83
C ALA A 40 -9.90 -6.74 7.53
N MET A 41 -10.55 -6.85 6.36
CA MET A 41 -11.21 -8.10 5.94
C MET A 41 -10.18 -9.18 5.59
N ASP A 42 -9.13 -8.82 4.87
CA ASP A 42 -8.13 -9.76 4.35
C ASP A 42 -7.14 -10.24 5.42
N SER A 43 -6.83 -9.41 6.41
CA SER A 43 -5.93 -9.79 7.52
C SER A 43 -6.48 -10.98 8.30
N THR A 44 -5.61 -11.90 8.72
CA THR A 44 -5.98 -13.01 9.61
C THR A 44 -5.82 -12.61 11.08
N VAL A 45 -4.88 -11.69 11.35
CA VAL A 45 -4.62 -11.12 12.67
C VAL A 45 -4.56 -9.60 12.56
N ILE A 46 -5.21 -8.91 13.50
CA ILE A 46 -5.13 -7.46 13.65
C ILE A 46 -4.84 -7.15 15.10
N VAL A 47 -3.72 -6.49 15.37
CA VAL A 47 -3.27 -6.18 16.74
C VAL A 47 -2.88 -4.72 16.86
N ARG A 48 -3.13 -4.17 18.04
CA ARG A 48 -2.62 -2.89 18.51
C ARG A 48 -1.50 -3.15 19.52
N GLY A 49 -0.37 -2.48 19.35
CA GLY A 49 0.78 -2.71 20.22
C GLY A 49 1.97 -1.82 19.91
N LYS A 50 3.12 -2.17 20.50
CA LYS A 50 4.38 -1.42 20.38
C LYS A 50 5.52 -2.37 20.03
N ILE A 51 6.45 -1.91 19.20
CA ILE A 51 7.64 -2.70 18.85
C ILE A 51 8.52 -2.87 20.08
N GLU A 52 8.91 -4.10 20.37
CA GLU A 52 9.86 -4.46 21.41
C GLU A 52 11.25 -4.68 20.83
N SER A 53 11.35 -5.46 19.75
CA SER A 53 12.61 -5.81 19.11
C SER A 53 12.48 -5.81 17.60
N VAL A 54 13.60 -5.55 16.93
CA VAL A 54 13.73 -5.55 15.48
C VAL A 54 15.04 -6.25 15.17
N ARG A 55 15.03 -7.13 14.17
CA ARG A 55 16.22 -7.77 13.62
C ARG A 55 16.07 -7.91 12.12
N GLU A 56 17.19 -7.91 11.43
CA GLU A 56 17.21 -8.19 9.99
C GLU A 56 17.12 -9.71 9.74
N GLY A 57 16.55 -10.07 8.59
CA GLY A 57 16.68 -11.39 8.02
C GLY A 57 18.13 -11.70 7.64
N SER A 58 18.34 -12.86 7.00
CA SER A 58 19.69 -13.21 6.53
C SER A 58 20.20 -12.19 5.49
N ASN A 59 21.52 -11.95 5.41
CA ASN A 59 22.14 -10.94 4.52
C ASN A 59 21.77 -11.02 3.02
N ARG A 60 21.09 -12.08 2.57
CA ARG A 60 20.62 -12.23 1.18
C ARG A 60 19.18 -11.79 0.97
N GLU A 61 18.45 -11.51 2.05
CA GLU A 61 17.00 -11.35 2.04
C GLU A 61 16.64 -10.04 2.73
N ALA A 62 16.15 -9.10 1.93
CA ALA A 62 15.75 -7.77 2.39
C ALA A 62 14.44 -7.88 3.20
N VAL A 63 14.54 -8.37 4.43
CA VAL A 63 13.42 -8.64 5.32
C VAL A 63 13.73 -8.09 6.71
N ILE A 64 12.77 -7.37 7.27
CA ILE A 64 12.77 -6.95 8.67
C ILE A 64 11.88 -7.92 9.44
N ILE A 65 12.33 -8.33 10.62
CA ILE A 65 11.60 -9.16 11.55
C ILE A 65 11.40 -8.36 12.82
N ALA A 66 10.16 -8.10 13.19
CA ALA A 66 9.80 -7.29 14.34
C ALA A 66 8.96 -8.09 15.33
N THR A 67 9.27 -7.94 16.62
CA THR A 67 8.42 -8.41 17.71
C THR A 67 7.65 -7.24 18.29
N VAL A 68 6.33 -7.40 18.41
CA VAL A 68 5.42 -6.42 19.01
C VAL A 68 4.86 -6.98 20.31
N VAL A 69 4.87 -6.16 21.36
CA VAL A 69 4.09 -6.39 22.58
C VAL A 69 2.67 -5.92 22.29
N ILE A 70 1.71 -6.83 22.47
CA ILE A 70 0.31 -6.62 22.13
C ILE A 70 -0.38 -5.96 23.32
N ASP A 71 -0.88 -4.75 23.10
CA ASP A 71 -1.79 -4.06 24.02
C ASP A 71 -3.22 -4.56 23.81
N GLU A 72 -3.60 -4.88 22.57
CA GLU A 72 -4.93 -5.38 22.23
C GLU A 72 -4.96 -6.19 20.93
N THR A 73 -5.78 -7.23 20.88
CA THR A 73 -6.07 -8.00 19.66
C THR A 73 -7.48 -7.69 19.17
N LEU A 74 -7.58 -7.13 17.96
CA LEU A 74 -8.85 -6.78 17.31
C LEU A 74 -9.40 -7.93 16.49
N LYS A 75 -8.53 -8.76 15.88
CA LYS A 75 -8.88 -9.95 15.08
C LYS A 75 -7.82 -11.03 15.27
N GLY A 76 -8.25 -12.29 15.28
CA GLY A 76 -7.39 -13.45 15.51
C GLY A 76 -7.21 -13.78 17.00
N ASP A 77 -6.47 -14.85 17.29
CA ASP A 77 -6.23 -15.34 18.66
C ASP A 77 -4.73 -15.29 19.00
N VAL A 78 -4.23 -14.07 19.26
CA VAL A 78 -2.84 -13.84 19.67
C VAL A 78 -2.83 -12.92 20.88
N LYS A 79 -1.93 -13.16 21.85
CA LYS A 79 -1.79 -12.37 23.08
C LYS A 79 -0.32 -12.27 23.49
N GLY A 80 0.00 -11.25 24.29
CA GLY A 80 1.33 -11.05 24.85
C GLY A 80 2.30 -10.47 23.82
N LYS A 81 2.85 -11.33 22.95
CA LYS A 81 3.82 -10.93 21.92
C LYS A 81 3.51 -11.59 20.58
N LEU A 82 3.80 -10.88 19.50
CA LEU A 82 3.71 -11.40 18.14
C LEU A 82 4.96 -11.00 17.36
N GLU A 83 5.55 -11.98 16.69
CA GLU A 83 6.62 -11.76 15.72
C GLU A 83 6.03 -11.78 14.31
N PHE A 84 6.43 -10.83 13.48
CA PHE A 84 6.07 -10.77 12.07
C PHE A 84 7.25 -10.34 11.20
N ALA A 85 7.17 -10.69 9.93
CA ALA A 85 8.16 -10.35 8.92
C ALA A 85 7.57 -9.43 7.84
N ILE A 86 8.42 -8.57 7.29
CA ILE A 86 8.05 -7.59 6.26
C ILE A 86 9.23 -7.35 5.33
N GLU A 87 8.97 -7.04 4.06
CA GLU A 87 10.01 -6.64 3.12
C GLU A 87 10.65 -5.32 3.58
N SER A 88 11.98 -5.32 3.58
CA SER A 88 12.79 -4.10 3.66
C SER A 88 13.02 -3.61 2.24
N THR A 89 12.56 -2.42 1.88
CA THR A 89 12.95 -1.81 0.60
C THR A 89 14.41 -1.35 0.68
N PRO A 90 15.30 -1.82 -0.19
CA PRO A 90 16.65 -1.27 -0.29
C PRO A 90 16.60 0.21 -0.71
N PRO A 91 17.55 1.04 -0.26
CA PRO A 91 18.72 0.67 0.53
C PRO A 91 18.47 0.80 2.04
N PHE A 92 19.10 -0.08 2.83
CA PHE A 92 19.06 -0.10 4.30
C PHE A 92 19.66 1.16 4.96
N ASP A 93 20.22 2.08 4.17
CA ASP A 93 20.78 3.35 4.61
C ASP A 93 19.72 4.43 4.86
N GLN A 94 18.48 4.23 4.38
CA GLN A 94 17.33 5.01 4.80
C GLN A 94 16.85 4.47 6.15
N ALA A 95 16.73 5.35 7.14
CA ALA A 95 16.39 4.99 8.50
C ALA A 95 15.19 4.04 8.54
N ASN A 96 15.45 2.78 8.90
CA ASN A 96 14.41 1.79 9.13
C ASN A 96 13.42 2.35 10.16
N PRO A 97 12.16 2.65 9.79
CA PRO A 97 11.25 3.36 10.68
C PRO A 97 10.92 2.54 11.94
N PHE A 98 11.14 1.22 11.91
CA PHE A 98 10.92 0.34 13.05
C PHE A 98 11.82 0.68 14.26
N GLU A 99 13.09 1.06 14.04
CA GLU A 99 13.96 1.46 15.16
C GLU A 99 13.53 2.80 15.75
N CYS A 100 13.07 3.74 14.92
CA CYS A 100 12.48 5.00 15.40
C CYS A 100 11.19 4.74 16.19
N TRP A 101 10.26 3.95 15.64
CA TRP A 101 9.00 3.60 16.31
C TRP A 101 9.22 2.86 17.63
N LYS A 102 10.22 1.97 17.69
CA LYS A 102 10.64 1.29 18.92
C LYS A 102 11.20 2.29 19.94
N LYS A 103 12.14 3.15 19.54
CA LYS A 103 12.73 4.18 20.41
C LYS A 103 11.68 5.13 20.97
N ASP A 104 10.76 5.59 20.12
CA ASP A 104 9.71 6.54 20.46
C ASP A 104 8.48 5.87 21.10
N ARG A 105 8.51 4.53 21.24
CA ARG A 105 7.42 3.70 21.77
C ARG A 105 6.07 3.99 21.08
N LYS A 106 6.11 4.20 19.77
CA LYS A 106 4.93 4.48 18.94
C LYS A 106 3.93 3.34 19.07
N GLU A 107 2.67 3.73 19.24
CA GLU A 107 1.56 2.79 19.21
C GLU A 107 1.20 2.50 17.77
N LEU A 108 1.08 1.22 17.41
CA LEU A 108 0.87 0.77 16.05
C LEU A 108 -0.41 -0.07 15.95
N LEU A 109 -1.08 0.02 14.82
CA LEU A 109 -2.12 -0.92 14.38
C LEU A 109 -1.56 -1.74 13.22
N LEU A 110 -1.51 -3.06 13.41
CA LEU A 110 -0.92 -4.00 12.45
C LEU A 110 -2.02 -4.86 11.82
N PHE A 111 -2.00 -4.93 10.49
CA PHE A 111 -2.83 -5.75 9.63
C PHE A 111 -1.96 -6.87 9.07
N LEU A 112 -2.11 -8.08 9.59
CA LEU A 112 -1.20 -9.18 9.32
C LEU A 112 -1.96 -10.41 8.83
N ILE A 113 -1.28 -11.20 8.01
CA ILE A 113 -1.72 -12.53 7.61
C ILE A 113 -0.81 -13.59 8.21
N LYS A 114 -1.32 -14.80 8.38
CA LYS A 114 -0.49 -15.95 8.72
C LYS A 114 0.20 -16.41 7.44
N ASN A 115 1.51 -16.62 7.52
CA ASN A 115 2.28 -17.06 6.34
C ASN A 115 1.75 -18.41 5.84
N GLY A 116 1.62 -18.54 4.51
CA GLY A 116 1.08 -19.73 3.83
C GLY A 116 -0.45 -19.77 3.68
N GLU A 117 -1.22 -18.86 4.30
CA GLU A 117 -2.69 -18.83 4.13
C GLU A 117 -3.15 -18.09 2.85
N ARG A 118 -2.25 -17.34 2.21
CA ARG A 118 -2.50 -16.57 0.99
C ARG A 118 -1.39 -16.84 -0.03
N PRO A 119 -1.64 -17.66 -1.07
CA PRO A 119 -0.65 -17.98 -2.10
C PRO A 119 -0.12 -16.76 -2.87
N GLU A 120 -0.92 -15.70 -2.97
CA GLU A 120 -0.59 -14.45 -3.64
C GLU A 120 0.25 -13.49 -2.78
N ALA A 121 0.32 -13.72 -1.47
CA ALA A 121 1.10 -12.90 -0.56
C ALA A 121 2.54 -13.42 -0.46
N PRO A 122 3.52 -12.54 -0.18
CA PRO A 122 4.88 -12.99 0.09
C PRO A 122 4.93 -13.98 1.26
N ASP A 123 5.61 -15.10 1.07
CA ASP A 123 5.77 -16.11 2.12
C ASP A 123 7.03 -15.83 2.96
N TYR A 124 6.82 -15.43 4.20
CA TYR A 124 7.87 -15.23 5.19
C TYR A 124 7.89 -16.31 6.29
N SER A 125 7.28 -17.48 6.04
CA SER A 125 7.14 -18.57 7.03
C SER A 125 8.46 -19.02 7.66
N ARG A 126 9.57 -18.92 6.93
CA ARG A 126 10.92 -19.21 7.44
C ARG A 126 11.45 -18.20 8.48
N PHE A 127 10.86 -17.01 8.56
CA PHE A 127 11.33 -15.92 9.40
C PHE A 127 10.43 -15.67 10.61
N ALA A 128 9.11 -15.72 10.39
CA ALA A 128 8.09 -15.42 11.38
C ALA A 128 6.77 -16.13 11.04
N PRO A 129 5.87 -16.36 12.01
CA PRO A 129 4.56 -16.97 11.74
C PRO A 129 3.60 -16.04 10.97
N TYR A 130 3.80 -14.72 11.06
CA TYR A 130 2.96 -13.72 10.42
C TYR A 130 3.75 -12.84 9.45
N GLY A 131 3.06 -12.28 8.47
CA GLY A 131 3.62 -11.40 7.47
C GLY A 131 2.68 -10.26 7.09
N ALA A 132 3.27 -9.18 6.57
CA ALA A 132 2.52 -8.15 5.85
C ALA A 132 2.01 -8.71 4.51
N HIS A 133 0.71 -8.63 4.23
CA HIS A 133 0.12 -9.30 3.05
C HIS A 133 0.60 -8.71 1.71
N THR A 134 0.98 -7.42 1.67
CA THR A 134 1.58 -6.79 0.49
C THR A 134 3.11 -6.81 0.54
N GLY A 135 3.71 -7.41 1.57
CA GLY A 135 5.13 -7.34 1.87
C GLY A 135 5.61 -5.99 2.37
N ARG A 136 4.80 -4.92 2.32
CA ARG A 136 5.27 -3.54 2.58
C ARG A 136 4.65 -2.93 3.83
N ILE A 137 5.36 -1.96 4.42
CA ILE A 137 4.84 -1.18 5.56
C ILE A 137 3.50 -0.53 5.20
N THR A 138 3.46 0.17 4.06
CA THR A 138 2.28 0.93 3.66
C THR A 138 1.10 0.00 3.40
N GLY A 139 -0.01 0.26 4.10
CA GLY A 139 -1.22 -0.56 4.07
C GLY A 139 -1.27 -1.68 5.11
N ASN A 140 -0.14 -2.04 5.73
CA ASN A 140 -0.08 -3.10 6.76
C ASN A 140 0.14 -2.57 8.17
N ILE A 141 0.81 -1.43 8.32
CA ILE A 141 1.16 -0.87 9.61
C ILE A 141 0.76 0.60 9.61
N LEU A 142 -0.07 0.97 10.57
CA LEU A 142 -0.48 2.36 10.82
C LEU A 142 0.08 2.81 12.17
N VAL A 143 0.64 4.01 12.22
CA VAL A 143 1.07 4.64 13.47
C VAL A 143 -0.12 5.35 14.08
N LEU A 144 -0.53 4.98 15.29
CA LEU A 144 -1.70 5.57 15.95
C LEU A 144 -1.37 6.92 16.60
N ASP A 145 -0.92 7.87 15.78
CA ASP A 145 -0.57 9.23 16.17
C ASP A 145 -1.21 10.23 15.20
N LYS A 146 -1.81 11.30 15.74
CA LYS A 146 -2.44 12.36 14.95
C LYS A 146 -1.41 13.16 14.15
N ALA A 147 -0.15 13.21 14.61
CA ALA A 147 0.93 13.91 13.93
C ALA A 147 1.31 13.26 12.59
N ASP A 148 1.03 11.97 12.41
CA ASP A 148 1.34 11.21 11.20
C ASP A 148 0.33 11.45 10.05
N GLY A 149 -0.66 12.31 10.25
CA GLY A 149 -1.55 12.78 9.19
C GLY A 149 -2.46 11.69 8.61
N ILE A 150 -2.71 11.73 7.30
CA ILE A 150 -3.57 10.75 6.61
C ILE A 150 -2.81 9.42 6.45
N GLN A 151 -3.35 8.36 7.03
CA GLN A 151 -2.71 7.05 7.07
C GLN A 151 -3.54 5.92 6.49
N ALA A 152 -4.85 6.11 6.36
CA ALA A 152 -5.75 5.15 5.74
C ALA A 152 -6.72 5.88 4.81
N VAL A 153 -7.28 5.14 3.86
CA VAL A 153 -8.36 5.62 2.98
C VAL A 153 -9.46 4.58 3.00
N ARG A 154 -10.70 5.03 3.10
CA ARG A 154 -11.89 4.20 3.02
C ARG A 154 -12.17 3.74 1.59
N MET A 155 -12.97 2.70 1.43
CA MET A 155 -13.45 2.26 0.11
C MET A 155 -14.27 3.32 -0.65
N ASP A 156 -14.88 4.27 0.07
CA ASP A 156 -15.55 5.44 -0.52
C ASP A 156 -14.58 6.60 -0.86
N LEU A 157 -13.27 6.34 -0.76
CA LEU A 157 -12.17 7.28 -0.96
C LEU A 157 -12.05 8.39 0.09
N THR A 158 -12.73 8.27 1.24
CA THR A 158 -12.54 9.21 2.36
C THR A 158 -11.17 8.99 3.02
N PRO A 159 -10.29 10.01 3.10
CA PRO A 159 -9.03 9.90 3.84
C PRO A 159 -9.27 9.91 5.35
N LEU A 160 -8.46 9.14 6.08
CA LEU A 160 -8.54 8.99 7.53
C LEU A 160 -7.20 9.37 8.17
N SER A 161 -7.25 10.28 9.14
CA SER A 161 -6.09 10.74 9.91
C SER A 161 -6.25 10.60 11.43
N SER A 162 -7.47 10.39 11.93
CA SER A 162 -7.72 10.19 13.37
C SER A 162 -7.49 8.73 13.76
N PRO A 163 -6.61 8.44 14.73
CA PRO A 163 -6.43 7.09 15.27
C PRO A 163 -7.74 6.49 15.81
N GLU A 164 -8.57 7.31 16.46
CA GLU A 164 -9.84 6.88 17.05
C GLU A 164 -10.83 6.46 15.96
N GLN A 165 -10.91 7.23 14.87
CA GLN A 165 -11.73 6.87 13.71
C GLN A 165 -11.24 5.58 13.07
N ILE A 166 -9.94 5.45 12.82
CA ILE A 166 -9.32 4.25 12.22
C ILE A 166 -9.67 3.02 13.06
N LEU A 167 -9.41 3.05 14.38
CA LEU A 167 -9.71 1.92 15.27
C LEU A 167 -11.20 1.57 15.31
N SER A 168 -12.06 2.58 15.47
CA SER A 168 -13.52 2.36 15.51
C SER A 168 -14.01 1.70 14.23
N MET A 169 -13.54 2.18 13.08
CA MET A 169 -13.89 1.65 11.78
C MET A 169 -13.37 0.24 11.55
N THR A 170 -12.11 -0.03 11.88
CA THR A 170 -11.52 -1.37 11.80
C THR A 170 -12.36 -2.38 12.60
N ARG A 171 -12.79 -2.04 13.82
CA ARG A 171 -13.66 -2.91 14.63
C ARG A 171 -15.01 -3.18 13.97
N THR A 172 -15.63 -2.15 13.39
CA THR A 172 -16.91 -2.31 12.69
C THR A 172 -16.77 -3.24 11.50
N VAL A 173 -15.72 -3.07 10.69
CA VAL A 173 -15.45 -3.92 9.52
C VAL A 173 -15.25 -5.38 9.94
N ILE A 174 -14.43 -5.63 10.97
CA ILE A 174 -14.14 -7.00 11.43
C ILE A 174 -15.44 -7.75 11.80
N LYS A 175 -16.39 -7.09 12.47
CA LYS A 175 -17.65 -7.71 12.89
C LYS A 175 -18.55 -8.14 11.74
N GLY A 176 -18.48 -7.45 10.60
CA GLY A 176 -19.31 -7.70 9.42
C GLY A 176 -18.60 -8.43 8.28
N ALA A 177 -17.34 -8.82 8.46
CA ALA A 177 -16.52 -9.38 7.38
C ALA A 177 -17.01 -10.79 6.98
N PRO A 178 -17.24 -11.05 5.68
CA PRO A 178 -17.51 -12.40 5.21
C PRO A 178 -16.26 -13.29 5.35
N SER A 179 -16.46 -14.60 5.45
CA SER A 179 -15.34 -15.56 5.61
C SER A 179 -14.43 -15.64 4.37
N LYS A 180 -14.97 -15.33 3.19
CA LYS A 180 -14.22 -15.25 1.93
C LYS A 180 -14.55 -13.92 1.22
N PRO A 181 -13.91 -12.81 1.62
CA PRO A 181 -14.15 -11.52 0.99
C PRO A 181 -13.61 -11.53 -0.45
N GLN A 182 -14.33 -10.88 -1.35
CA GLN A 182 -13.86 -10.65 -2.72
C GLN A 182 -13.34 -9.21 -2.84
N MET A 183 -12.34 -9.01 -3.70
CA MET A 183 -11.73 -7.71 -3.94
C MET A 183 -12.00 -7.25 -5.37
N ILE A 184 -12.18 -5.95 -5.53
CA ILE A 184 -11.97 -5.26 -6.81
C ILE A 184 -10.92 -4.17 -6.61
N ARG A 185 -10.16 -3.89 -7.66
CA ARG A 185 -9.26 -2.73 -7.67
C ARG A 185 -9.92 -1.60 -8.43
N LEU A 186 -10.10 -0.46 -7.76
CA LEU A 186 -10.68 0.72 -8.36
C LEU A 186 -9.78 1.25 -9.49
N PRO A 187 -10.37 1.89 -10.52
CA PRO A 187 -9.65 2.78 -11.41
C PRO A 187 -8.91 3.88 -10.63
N SER A 188 -8.07 4.66 -11.32
CA SER A 188 -7.33 5.75 -10.68
C SER A 188 -8.29 6.71 -9.97
N ALA A 189 -7.97 7.05 -8.72
CA ALA A 189 -8.78 7.95 -7.90
C ALA A 189 -8.87 9.36 -8.53
N PRO A 190 -9.92 10.13 -8.24
CA PRO A 190 -10.08 11.49 -8.76
C PRO A 190 -8.90 12.38 -8.40
N SER A 191 -8.55 13.30 -9.30
CA SER A 191 -7.40 14.20 -9.20
C SER A 191 -7.42 15.04 -7.91
N VAL A 192 -8.61 15.49 -7.50
CA VAL A 192 -8.84 16.25 -6.26
C VAL A 192 -8.40 15.47 -5.02
N LEU A 193 -8.65 14.15 -4.98
CA LEU A 193 -8.22 13.32 -3.85
C LEU A 193 -6.69 13.15 -3.87
N GLN A 194 -6.11 12.94 -5.05
CA GLN A 194 -4.66 12.75 -5.17
C GLN A 194 -3.87 13.96 -4.65
N GLN A 195 -4.42 15.17 -4.74
CA GLN A 195 -3.77 16.38 -4.21
C GLN A 195 -3.73 16.41 -2.68
N CYS A 196 -4.73 15.83 -2.02
CA CYS A 196 -4.85 15.80 -0.56
C CYS A 196 -4.07 14.64 0.10
N LEU A 197 -3.60 13.66 -0.69
CA LEU A 197 -2.91 12.50 -0.17
C LEU A 197 -1.38 12.69 -0.10
N PRO A 198 -0.69 11.95 0.79
CA PRO A 198 0.76 11.97 0.84
C PRO A 198 1.40 11.62 -0.51
N GLY A 199 2.58 12.20 -0.77
CA GLY A 199 3.24 12.10 -2.08
C GLY A 199 3.52 10.66 -2.51
N GLU A 200 3.96 9.84 -1.58
CA GLU A 200 4.30 8.42 -1.73
C GLU A 200 3.08 7.51 -1.95
N TRP A 201 1.86 8.05 -1.78
CA TRP A 201 0.63 7.35 -2.15
C TRP A 201 0.27 7.54 -3.63
N ARG A 202 0.89 8.50 -4.30
CA ARG A 202 0.67 8.78 -5.71
C ARG A 202 1.65 7.98 -6.56
N GLY A 203 1.12 7.01 -7.28
CA GLY A 203 1.85 6.35 -8.36
C GLY A 203 1.89 7.19 -9.63
N PRO A 204 2.71 6.80 -10.62
CA PRO A 204 2.63 7.37 -11.98
C PRO A 204 1.23 7.26 -12.60
N ALA A 205 0.45 6.27 -12.17
CA ALA A 205 -0.92 6.03 -12.60
C ALA A 205 -1.98 6.54 -11.59
N GLY A 206 -1.58 7.36 -10.61
CA GLY A 206 -2.40 7.81 -9.49
C GLY A 206 -2.64 6.73 -8.42
N LEU A 207 -3.50 7.02 -7.44
CA LEU A 207 -3.93 6.06 -6.43
C LEU A 207 -4.92 5.06 -7.03
N ARG A 208 -4.66 3.76 -6.86
CA ARG A 208 -5.54 2.64 -7.18
C ARG A 208 -5.81 1.82 -5.94
N LEU A 209 -7.03 1.90 -5.44
CA LEU A 209 -7.42 1.31 -4.17
C LEU A 209 -8.03 -0.09 -4.36
N ALA A 210 -7.56 -1.08 -3.62
CA ALA A 210 -8.25 -2.35 -3.44
C ALA A 210 -9.39 -2.17 -2.44
N VAL A 211 -10.60 -2.55 -2.83
CA VAL A 211 -11.81 -2.41 -2.03
C VAL A 211 -12.57 -3.72 -2.00
N PRO A 212 -13.29 -4.01 -0.89
CA PRO A 212 -14.08 -5.22 -0.83
C PRO A 212 -15.31 -5.10 -1.74
N LEU A 213 -15.65 -6.17 -2.45
CA LEU A 213 -16.85 -6.27 -3.26
C LEU A 213 -18.06 -6.57 -2.35
N THR A 214 -18.67 -5.52 -1.81
CA THR A 214 -19.83 -5.59 -0.91
C THR A 214 -21.03 -4.83 -1.48
N ASP A 215 -22.20 -5.00 -0.87
CA ASP A 215 -23.39 -4.20 -1.21
C ASP A 215 -23.21 -2.71 -0.88
N GLU A 216 -22.44 -2.39 0.16
CA GLU A 216 -22.04 -1.00 0.45
C GLU A 216 -21.20 -0.43 -0.69
N MET A 217 -20.24 -1.20 -1.22
CA MET A 217 -19.46 -0.78 -2.38
C MET A 217 -20.34 -0.56 -3.62
N ARG A 218 -21.33 -1.43 -3.87
CA ARG A 218 -22.32 -1.23 -4.95
C ARG A 218 -23.11 0.07 -4.78
N THR A 219 -23.51 0.37 -3.54
CA THR A 219 -24.22 1.60 -3.19
C THR A 219 -23.33 2.84 -3.41
N ILE A 220 -22.06 2.77 -3.03
CA ILE A 220 -21.07 3.84 -3.27
C ILE A 220 -20.90 4.08 -4.78
N VAL A 221 -20.73 3.01 -5.56
CA VAL A 221 -20.60 3.11 -7.02
C VAL A 221 -21.82 3.77 -7.65
N GLN A 222 -23.03 3.40 -7.24
CA GLN A 222 -24.26 4.05 -7.71
C GLN A 222 -24.25 5.55 -7.41
N LYS A 223 -23.83 5.98 -6.22
CA LYS A 223 -23.70 7.40 -5.89
C LYS A 223 -22.72 8.11 -6.83
N TRP A 224 -21.58 7.48 -7.12
CA TRP A 224 -20.58 8.03 -8.04
C TRP A 224 -21.13 8.17 -9.47
N GLN A 225 -21.86 7.18 -9.99
CA GLN A 225 -22.46 7.23 -11.34
C GLN A 225 -23.44 8.39 -11.53
N HIS A 226 -24.11 8.82 -10.47
CA HIS A 226 -25.06 9.94 -10.47
C HIS A 226 -24.43 11.27 -10.00
N SER A 227 -23.11 11.33 -9.85
CA SER A 227 -22.43 12.57 -9.48
C SER A 227 -22.44 13.57 -10.63
N ASN A 228 -22.62 14.86 -10.30
CA ASN A 228 -22.47 15.96 -11.24
C ASN A 228 -21.00 16.30 -11.54
N VAL A 229 -20.05 15.66 -10.84
CA VAL A 229 -18.62 15.85 -11.07
C VAL A 229 -18.12 14.78 -12.05
N PRO A 230 -17.60 15.16 -13.24
CA PRO A 230 -17.26 14.20 -14.30
C PRO A 230 -16.30 13.08 -13.88
N GLU A 231 -15.30 13.39 -13.05
CA GLU A 231 -14.33 12.40 -12.58
C GLU A 231 -15.00 11.32 -11.71
N TRP A 232 -15.90 11.72 -10.81
CA TRP A 232 -16.67 10.79 -9.97
C TRP A 232 -17.63 9.95 -10.81
N GLN A 233 -18.35 10.56 -11.75
CA GLN A 233 -19.21 9.83 -12.67
C GLN A 233 -18.44 8.80 -13.50
N SER A 234 -17.28 9.19 -14.04
CA SER A 234 -16.40 8.30 -14.79
C SER A 234 -15.90 7.14 -13.93
N LEU A 235 -15.44 7.41 -12.71
CA LEU A 235 -15.02 6.38 -11.74
C LEU A 235 -16.16 5.41 -11.43
N GLY A 236 -17.37 5.92 -11.18
CA GLY A 236 -18.56 5.10 -10.94
C GLY A 236 -18.85 4.17 -12.11
N ASN A 237 -18.88 4.69 -13.33
CA ASN A 237 -19.18 3.89 -14.53
C ASN A 237 -18.13 2.81 -14.79
N GLN A 238 -16.84 3.14 -14.68
CA GLN A 238 -15.76 2.18 -14.83
C GLN A 238 -15.80 1.10 -13.74
N THR A 239 -16.06 1.49 -12.50
CA THR A 239 -16.14 0.54 -11.37
C THR A 239 -17.35 -0.39 -11.51
N ALA A 240 -18.51 0.12 -11.94
CA ALA A 240 -19.68 -0.71 -12.23
C ALA A 240 -19.39 -1.77 -13.31
N ALA A 241 -18.64 -1.41 -14.35
CA ALA A 241 -18.20 -2.36 -15.38
C ALA A 241 -17.27 -3.45 -14.83
N LEU A 242 -16.32 -3.09 -13.95
CA LEU A 242 -15.44 -4.04 -13.27
C LEU A 242 -16.23 -5.02 -12.39
N ILE A 243 -17.19 -4.51 -11.62
CA ILE A 243 -18.07 -5.33 -10.77
C ILE A 243 -18.84 -6.34 -11.63
N LYS A 244 -19.45 -5.90 -12.74
CA LYS A 244 -20.19 -6.78 -13.65
C LYS A 244 -19.30 -7.89 -14.21
N LYS A 245 -18.05 -7.55 -14.60
CA LYS A 245 -17.09 -8.52 -15.11
C LYS A 245 -16.68 -9.55 -14.04
N SER A 246 -16.47 -9.11 -12.80
CA SER A 246 -16.11 -9.99 -11.67
C SER A 246 -17.22 -10.97 -11.30
N VAL A 247 -18.49 -10.57 -11.44
CA VAL A 247 -19.64 -11.47 -11.19
C VAL A 247 -19.80 -12.49 -12.30
N ALA A 248 -19.48 -12.14 -13.55
CA ALA A 248 -19.61 -13.04 -14.69
C ALA A 248 -18.52 -14.14 -14.77
N SER A 249 -17.43 -14.00 -14.00
CA SER A 249 -16.33 -14.97 -13.94
C SER A 249 -16.47 -16.01 -12.82
N HIS A 250 -17.60 -16.02 -12.12
CA HIS A 250 -17.97 -16.99 -11.08
C HIS A 250 -19.28 -17.69 -11.44
#